data_AF-A0A7C3MH57-F1
#
_entry.id   AF-A0A7C3MH57-F1
#
_cell.length_a   1.000
_cell.length_b   1.000
_cell.length_c   1.000
_cell.angle_alpha   90.00
_cell.angle_beta   90.00
_cell.angle_gamma   90.00
#
_symmetry.space_group_name_H-M   'P 1'
#
loop_
_entity.id
_entity.type
_entity.pdbx_description
1 polymer ?
#
loop_
_entity_poly.entity_id
_entity_poly.type
_entity_poly.pdbx_seq_one_letter_code
_entity_poly.pdbx_strand_id
1 'polypeptide(L)'
;MNKKPKFIMCNCTGECPGFKDMNFWKLMNFVRNELDVQYAVLHPQLCVDDGERFMEDIVKEDGLLIIGACDPRMQEKMLRDAFQKKGLEFKKHVIALDLRNMKTEEAMEKVRQAVESLRKEV
;
A
#
# COMPACT_ATOMS: atom_id res chain seq x y z
N MET A 1 -1.18 22.41 0.08
CA MET A 1 -2.26 21.60 -0.53
C MET A 1 -2.15 20.20 0.04
N ASN A 2 -3.18 19.74 0.75
CA ASN A 2 -3.20 18.41 1.36
C ASN A 2 -3.26 17.34 0.26
N LYS A 3 -2.14 16.66 0.00
CA LYS A 3 -2.09 15.64 -1.05
C LYS A 3 -2.69 14.34 -0.50
N LYS A 4 -3.77 13.88 -1.12
CA LYS A 4 -4.42 12.61 -0.79
C LYS A 4 -3.41 11.46 -0.92
N PRO A 5 -3.40 10.47 -0.01
CA PRO A 5 -2.52 9.33 -0.12
C PRO A 5 -2.89 8.46 -1.34
N LYS A 6 -1.93 7.69 -1.82
CA LYS A 6 -2.18 6.66 -2.85
C LYS A 6 -2.18 5.29 -2.17
N PHE A 7 -3.11 4.43 -2.55
CA PHE A 7 -3.17 3.07 -2.03
C PHE A 7 -2.56 2.08 -3.03
N ILE A 8 -1.71 1.18 -2.53
CA ILE A 8 -1.14 0.08 -3.32
C ILE A 8 -1.41 -1.22 -2.59
N MET A 9 -2.08 -2.14 -3.26
CA MET A 9 -2.25 -3.51 -2.81
C MET A 9 -1.21 -4.39 -3.50
N CYS A 10 -0.47 -5.18 -2.72
CA CYS A 10 0.39 -6.25 -3.22
C CYS A 10 -0.14 -7.58 -2.70
N ASN A 11 -0.50 -8.49 -3.61
CA ASN A 11 -1.15 -9.74 -3.26
C ASN A 11 -0.29 -10.99 -3.45
N CYS A 12 1.03 -10.84 -3.65
CA CYS A 12 1.98 -11.95 -3.79
C CYS A 12 1.48 -13.00 -4.80
N THR A 13 1.37 -12.58 -6.07
CA THR A 13 0.82 -13.31 -7.24
C THR A 13 -0.66 -13.65 -7.17
N GLY A 14 -1.33 -13.35 -6.05
CA GLY A 14 -2.70 -13.80 -5.78
C GLY A 14 -2.78 -15.24 -5.28
N GLU A 15 -1.65 -15.94 -5.15
CA GLU A 15 -1.59 -17.34 -4.71
C GLU A 15 -1.16 -17.49 -3.24
N CYS A 16 -0.73 -16.40 -2.60
CA CYS A 16 -0.30 -16.46 -1.21
C CYS A 16 -1.45 -16.91 -0.29
N PRO A 17 -1.26 -17.98 0.51
CA PRO A 17 -2.29 -18.48 1.43
C PRO A 17 -2.74 -17.43 2.45
N GLY A 18 -1.88 -16.46 2.76
CA GLY A 18 -2.22 -15.33 3.63
C GLY A 18 -3.33 -14.45 3.07
N PHE A 19 -3.67 -14.49 1.78
CA PHE A 19 -4.76 -13.70 1.22
C PHE A 19 -5.95 -14.55 0.76
N LYS A 20 -6.03 -15.82 1.17
CA LYS A 20 -7.08 -16.75 0.72
C LYS A 20 -8.52 -16.26 0.97
N ASP A 21 -8.73 -15.46 2.02
CA ASP A 21 -10.04 -14.93 2.43
C ASP A 21 -10.27 -13.48 1.93
N MET A 22 -9.35 -12.96 1.10
CA MET A 22 -9.37 -11.61 0.57
C MET A 22 -10.01 -11.56 -0.82
N ASN A 23 -11.02 -10.71 -0.98
CA ASN A 23 -11.50 -10.30 -2.29
C ASN A 23 -10.85 -8.96 -2.66
N PHE A 24 -9.76 -9.04 -3.43
CA PHE A 24 -8.99 -7.86 -3.84
C PHE A 24 -9.84 -6.85 -4.57
N TRP A 25 -10.71 -7.26 -5.50
CA TRP A 25 -11.54 -6.34 -6.26
C TRP A 25 -12.54 -5.59 -5.39
N LYS A 26 -13.13 -6.27 -4.40
CA LYS A 26 -14.03 -5.63 -3.44
C LYS A 26 -13.27 -4.62 -2.58
N LEU A 27 -12.07 -4.96 -2.07
CA LEU A 27 -11.20 -4.03 -1.34
C LEU A 27 -10.82 -2.81 -2.20
N MET A 28 -10.34 -3.03 -3.43
CA MET A 28 -9.91 -1.97 -4.33
C MET A 28 -11.06 -1.02 -4.70
N ASN A 29 -12.27 -1.55 -4.97
CA ASN A 29 -13.44 -0.73 -5.26
C ASN A 29 -13.90 0.07 -4.04
N PHE A 30 -13.85 -0.51 -2.83
CA PHE A 30 -14.12 0.22 -1.61
C PHE A 30 -13.13 1.37 -1.43
N VAL A 31 -11.82 1.10 -1.53
CA VAL A 31 -10.78 2.11 -1.32
C VAL A 31 -10.92 3.27 -2.30
N ARG A 32 -11.15 2.99 -3.59
CA ARG A 32 -11.22 4.05 -4.63
C ARG A 32 -12.52 4.87 -4.61
N ASN A 33 -13.63 4.31 -4.13
CA ASN A 33 -14.94 4.97 -4.17
C ASN A 33 -15.31 5.61 -2.83
N GLU A 34 -14.92 4.99 -1.71
CA GLU A 34 -15.38 5.39 -0.38
C GLU A 34 -14.31 6.13 0.44
N LEU A 35 -13.03 5.99 0.11
CA LEU A 35 -11.93 6.60 0.86
C LEU A 35 -11.32 7.80 0.12
N ASP A 36 -10.77 8.74 0.88
CA ASP A 36 -10.16 9.95 0.36
C ASP A 36 -8.71 9.72 -0.14
N VAL A 37 -8.58 8.82 -1.13
CA VAL A 37 -7.30 8.49 -1.78
C VAL A 37 -7.20 9.15 -3.16
N GLN A 38 -5.98 9.36 -3.65
CA GLN A 38 -5.77 9.88 -5.00
C GLN A 38 -6.10 8.81 -6.06
N TYR A 39 -5.64 7.59 -5.83
CA TYR A 39 -5.94 6.41 -6.63
C TYR A 39 -5.58 5.14 -5.83
N ALA A 40 -6.01 4.00 -6.35
CA ALA A 40 -5.71 2.69 -5.80
C ALA A 40 -5.16 1.77 -6.92
N VAL A 41 -4.03 1.11 -6.69
CA VAL A 41 -3.42 0.14 -7.62
C VAL A 41 -3.30 -1.24 -6.96
N LEU A 42 -3.60 -2.30 -7.70
CA LEU A 42 -3.26 -3.67 -7.34
C LEU A 42 -2.07 -4.12 -8.19
N HIS A 43 -0.93 -4.35 -7.55
CA HIS A 43 0.25 -4.92 -8.21
C HIS A 43 0.38 -6.40 -7.82
N PRO A 44 0.62 -7.33 -8.77
CA PRO A 44 0.72 -8.75 -8.46
C PRO A 44 1.78 -9.06 -7.40
N GLN A 45 2.96 -8.45 -7.50
CA GLN A 45 4.03 -8.64 -6.52
C GLN A 45 4.99 -7.46 -6.53
N LEU A 46 5.22 -6.81 -5.39
CA LEU A 46 6.12 -5.64 -5.32
C LEU A 46 7.58 -6.01 -5.00
N CYS A 47 7.83 -7.18 -4.41
CA CYS A 47 9.15 -7.60 -3.91
C CYS A 47 10.02 -8.33 -4.95
N VAL A 48 9.86 -7.96 -6.22
CA VAL A 48 10.51 -8.53 -7.41
C VAL A 48 10.90 -7.39 -8.36
N ASP A 49 11.76 -7.66 -9.34
CA ASP A 49 12.36 -6.64 -10.20
C ASP A 49 11.34 -5.73 -10.93
N ASP A 50 10.22 -6.26 -11.40
CA ASP A 50 9.16 -5.46 -12.05
C ASP A 50 8.42 -4.57 -11.03
N GLY A 51 8.14 -5.12 -9.84
CA GLY A 51 7.59 -4.39 -8.71
C GLY A 51 8.51 -3.26 -8.21
N GLU A 52 9.82 -3.49 -8.16
CA GLU A 52 10.80 -2.46 -7.81
C GLU A 52 10.78 -1.30 -8.81
N ARG A 53 10.82 -1.60 -10.12
CA ARG A 53 10.73 -0.59 -11.18
C ARG A 53 9.42 0.20 -11.11
N PHE A 54 8.31 -0.48 -10.86
CA PHE A 54 7.03 0.19 -10.63
C PHE A 54 7.12 1.16 -9.44
N MET A 55 7.68 0.73 -8.31
CA MET A 55 7.88 1.58 -7.14
C MET A 55 8.79 2.78 -7.44
N GLU A 56 9.88 2.58 -8.18
CA GLU A 56 10.74 3.66 -8.66
C GLU A 56 9.97 4.69 -9.48
N ASP A 57 9.02 4.29 -10.33
CA ASP A 57 8.25 5.25 -11.13
C ASP A 57 7.27 6.08 -10.29
N ILE A 58 6.64 5.45 -9.27
CA ILE A 58 5.53 6.08 -8.54
C ILE A 58 5.95 6.84 -7.27
N VAL A 59 7.10 6.48 -6.68
CA VAL A 59 7.63 7.12 -5.47
C VAL A 59 8.04 8.56 -5.82
N LYS A 60 7.51 9.52 -5.06
CA LYS A 60 7.74 10.97 -5.25
C LYS A 60 7.92 11.61 -3.88
N GLU A 61 8.72 12.66 -3.81
CA GLU A 61 9.09 13.37 -2.57
C GLU A 61 7.87 13.89 -1.78
N ASP A 62 6.81 14.29 -2.49
CA ASP A 62 5.60 14.86 -1.90
C ASP A 62 4.41 13.88 -1.86
N GLY A 63 4.65 12.60 -2.13
CA GLY A 63 3.65 11.56 -2.18
C GLY A 63 3.66 10.69 -0.94
N LEU A 64 2.50 10.54 -0.29
CA LEU A 64 2.30 9.55 0.74
C LEU A 64 1.68 8.28 0.16
N LEU A 65 2.23 7.13 0.52
CA LEU A 65 1.76 5.81 0.08
C LEU A 65 1.20 5.03 1.27
N ILE A 66 0.06 4.37 1.07
CA ILE A 66 -0.43 3.32 1.95
C ILE A 66 -0.26 2.00 1.20
N ILE A 67 0.55 1.09 1.73
CA ILE A 67 0.84 -0.19 1.09
C ILE A 67 0.19 -1.31 1.91
N GLY A 68 -0.83 -1.95 1.32
CA GLY A 68 -1.43 -3.17 1.84
C GLY A 68 -0.73 -4.39 1.26
N ALA A 69 0.02 -5.13 2.07
CA ALA A 69 0.78 -6.29 1.61
C ALA A 69 1.06 -7.28 2.75
N CYS A 70 2.27 -7.84 2.78
CA CYS A 70 2.77 -8.75 3.81
C CYS A 70 3.30 -7.98 5.04
N ASP A 71 4.22 -8.59 5.80
CA ASP A 71 4.82 -8.00 7.00
C ASP A 71 5.46 -6.61 6.72
N PRO A 72 5.15 -5.56 7.49
CA PRO A 72 5.69 -4.21 7.30
C PRO A 72 7.22 -4.13 7.35
N ARG A 73 7.89 -4.95 8.15
CA ARG A 73 9.36 -5.01 8.21
C ARG A 73 9.93 -5.55 6.90
N MET A 74 9.24 -6.51 6.29
CA MET A 74 9.60 -7.04 4.98
C MET A 74 9.31 -6.04 3.87
N GLN A 75 8.18 -5.33 3.92
CA GLN A 75 7.88 -4.25 2.98
C GLN A 75 8.98 -3.18 3.02
N GLU A 76 9.36 -2.72 4.21
CA GLU A 76 10.44 -1.75 4.38
C GLU A 76 11.75 -2.29 3.80
N LYS A 77 12.15 -3.53 4.15
CA LYS A 77 13.40 -4.12 3.67
C LYS A 77 13.44 -4.23 2.15
N MET A 78 12.38 -4.75 1.54
CA MET A 78 12.35 -5.08 0.10
C MET A 78 12.15 -3.85 -0.78
N LEU A 79 11.47 -2.81 -0.28
CA LEU A 79 11.17 -1.61 -1.07
C LEU A 79 12.13 -0.45 -0.77
N ARG A 80 13.02 -0.57 0.23
CA ARG A 80 13.94 0.49 0.66
C ARG A 80 14.73 1.10 -0.49
N ASP A 81 15.23 0.27 -1.40
CA ASP A 81 16.15 0.70 -2.45
C ASP A 81 15.46 1.68 -3.42
N ALA A 82 14.18 1.44 -3.76
CA ALA A 82 13.39 2.36 -4.59
C ALA A 82 13.24 3.76 -3.98
N PHE A 83 13.23 3.89 -2.65
CA PHE A 83 13.22 5.19 -1.95
C PHE A 83 14.61 5.79 -1.86
N GLN A 84 15.63 4.99 -1.52
CA GLN A 84 17.01 5.46 -1.38
C GLN A 84 17.58 6.01 -2.70
N LYS A 85 17.26 5.39 -3.84
CA LYS A 85 17.63 5.88 -5.17
C LYS A 85 17.12 7.30 -5.46
N LYS A 86 16.09 7.74 -4.73
CA LYS A 86 15.51 9.10 -4.82
C LYS A 86 15.86 9.99 -3.63
N GLY A 87 16.74 9.54 -2.74
CA GLY A 87 17.08 10.27 -1.51
C GLY A 87 15.95 10.35 -0.49
N LEU A 88 14.96 9.45 -0.56
CA LEU A 88 13.80 9.42 0.33
C LEU A 88 13.92 8.32 1.38
N GLU A 89 13.20 8.47 2.49
CA GLU A 89 13.15 7.50 3.58
C GLU A 89 11.79 6.77 3.60
N PHE A 90 11.78 5.45 3.41
CA PHE A 90 10.55 4.64 3.37
C PHE A 90 9.54 5.00 4.48
N LYS A 91 9.99 5.07 5.74
CA LYS A 91 9.11 5.33 6.89
C LYS A 91 8.46 6.71 6.92
N LYS A 92 9.04 7.70 6.22
CA LYS A 92 8.47 9.04 6.12
C LYS A 92 7.40 9.15 5.03
N HIS A 93 7.42 8.23 4.06
CA HIS A 93 6.56 8.27 2.87
C HIS A 93 5.57 7.10 2.78
N VAL A 94 5.66 6.11 3.68
CA VAL A 94 4.86 4.88 3.60
C VAL A 94 4.21 4.53 4.92
N ILE A 95 2.90 4.32 4.88
CA ILE A 95 2.17 3.51 5.89
C ILE A 95 2.08 2.07 5.35
N ALA A 96 2.86 1.18 5.96
CA ALA A 96 2.88 -0.24 5.60
C ALA A 96 1.87 -1.03 6.45
N LEU A 97 0.94 -1.71 5.79
CA LEU A 97 -0.11 -2.52 6.41
C LEU A 97 0.08 -4.00 6.07
N ASP A 98 0.13 -4.86 7.09
CA ASP A 98 -0.06 -6.31 6.90
C ASP A 98 -1.55 -6.58 6.73
N LEU A 99 -1.95 -7.07 5.55
CA LEU A 99 -3.33 -7.44 5.25
C LEU A 99 -3.52 -8.96 5.12
N ARG A 100 -2.51 -9.75 5.48
CA ARG A 100 -2.60 -11.21 5.47
C ARG A 100 -3.49 -11.71 6.61
N ASN A 101 -4.09 -12.87 6.38
CA ASN A 101 -4.98 -13.61 7.28
C ASN A 101 -6.18 -12.77 7.74
N MET A 102 -6.63 -11.84 6.88
CA MET A 102 -7.80 -11.00 7.11
C MET A 102 -8.90 -11.34 6.12
N LYS A 103 -10.14 -11.25 6.59
CA LYS A 103 -11.29 -11.14 5.71
C LYS A 103 -11.29 -9.78 5.03
N THR A 104 -12.04 -9.67 3.94
CA THR A 104 -12.08 -8.45 3.14
C THR A 104 -12.54 -7.23 3.96
N GLU A 105 -13.55 -7.40 4.81
CA GLU A 105 -14.13 -6.35 5.64
C GLU A 105 -13.15 -5.84 6.72
N GLU A 106 -12.35 -6.74 7.29
CA GLU A 106 -11.31 -6.39 8.26
C GLU A 106 -10.19 -5.58 7.59
N ALA A 107 -9.82 -5.96 6.36
CA ALA A 107 -8.86 -5.20 5.57
C ALA A 107 -9.40 -3.82 5.18
N MET A 108 -10.67 -3.72 4.80
CA MET A 108 -11.33 -2.43 4.53
C MET A 108 -11.28 -1.52 5.75
N GLU A 109 -11.58 -2.05 6.94
CA GLU A 109 -11.50 -1.32 8.20
C GLU A 109 -10.08 -0.79 8.45
N LYS A 110 -9.10 -1.67 8.34
CA LYS A 110 -7.69 -1.33 8.56
C LYS A 110 -7.18 -0.26 7.60
N VAL A 111 -7.55 -0.34 6.32
CA VAL A 111 -7.17 0.67 5.32
C VAL A 111 -7.90 2.00 5.58
N ARG A 112 -9.17 1.98 5.95
CA ARG A 112 -9.91 3.20 6.32
C ARG A 112 -9.25 3.92 7.48
N GLN A 113 -8.90 3.18 8.54
CA GLN A 113 -8.22 3.74 9.72
C GLN A 113 -6.89 4.42 9.34
N ALA A 114 -6.11 3.79 8.45
CA ALA A 114 -4.87 4.36 7.93
C ALA A 114 -5.09 5.64 7.10
N VAL A 115 -6.16 5.69 6.28
CA VAL A 115 -6.50 6.91 5.52
C VAL A 115 -6.98 8.02 6.47
N GLU A 116 -7.80 7.69 7.46
CA GLU A 116 -8.36 8.66 8.41
C GLU A 116 -7.34 9.20 9.39
N SER A 117 -6.35 8.41 9.82
CA SER A 117 -5.29 8.89 10.72
C SER A 117 -4.50 10.04 10.09
N LEU A 118 -4.27 9.98 8.77
CA LEU A 118 -3.59 11.03 8.01
C LEU A 118 -4.39 12.32 7.91
N ARG A 119 -5.72 12.26 8.02
CA ARG A 119 -6.57 13.45 8.05
C ARG A 119 -6.53 14.18 9.39
N LYS A 120 -6.14 13.49 10.47
CA LYS A 120 -6.09 14.05 11.83
C LYS A 120 -4.75 14.72 12.15
N GLU A 121 -3.72 14.44 11.37
CA GLU A 121 -2.38 15.03 11.51
C GLU A 121 -2.20 16.34 10.73
N VAL A 122 -3.26 16.82 10.06
CA VAL A 122 -3.30 18.09 9.32
C VAL A 122 -4.46 18.95 9.80
#